data_AF-A0A355VYU8-F1
#
_entry.id   AF-A0A355VYU8-F1
#
_cell.length_a   1.000
_cell.length_b   1.000
_cell.length_c   1.000
_cell.angle_alpha   90.00
_cell.angle_beta   90.00
_cell.angle_gamma   90.00
#
_symmetry.space_group_name_H-M   'P 1'
#
loop_
_entity.id
_entity.type
_entity.pdbx_description
1 polymer ?
#
loop_
_entity_poly.entity_id
_entity_poly.type
_entity_poly.pdbx_seq_one_letter_code
_entity_poly.pdbx_strand_id
1 'polypeptide(L)'
;MKNPFSYTSIVEGESFCNRQKEKDELLSFIINSQNILLYSHRRYGKTSLIFEVFKKAKHKRPKINTMHVDLYGTLSEKEFVAAILSSLSQIES
;
A
#
# COMPACT_ATOMS: atom_id res chain seq x y z
N MET A 1 -15.47 -13.09 -24.08
CA MET A 1 -14.38 -13.00 -23.07
C MET A 1 -14.44 -11.62 -22.46
N LYS A 2 -14.51 -11.48 -21.13
CA LYS A 2 -14.55 -10.17 -20.46
C LYS A 2 -13.14 -9.56 -20.47
N ASN A 3 -13.02 -8.26 -20.71
CA ASN A 3 -11.73 -7.57 -20.74
C ASN A 3 -11.03 -7.73 -19.38
N PRO A 4 -9.81 -8.32 -19.32
CA PRO A 4 -9.10 -8.56 -18.07
C PRO A 4 -8.34 -7.33 -17.57
N PHE A 5 -8.22 -6.26 -18.35
CA PHE A 5 -7.41 -5.10 -18.02
C PHE A 5 -8.21 -4.03 -17.25
N SER A 6 -7.69 -3.65 -16.08
CA SER A 6 -8.11 -2.44 -15.36
C SER A 6 -7.14 -1.29 -15.64
N TYR A 7 -7.67 -0.11 -15.96
CA TYR A 7 -6.88 1.05 -16.38
C TYR A 7 -6.87 2.20 -15.36
N THR A 8 -7.83 2.23 -14.44
CA THR A 8 -8.07 3.37 -13.56
C THR A 8 -8.02 3.05 -12.07
N SER A 9 -8.04 1.76 -11.70
CA SER A 9 -8.06 1.34 -10.30
C SER A 9 -6.72 0.76 -9.84
N ILE A 10 -6.51 0.78 -8.52
CA ILE A 10 -5.53 -0.09 -7.88
C ILE A 10 -5.96 -1.53 -8.19
N VAL A 11 -5.04 -2.33 -8.74
CA VAL A 11 -5.26 -3.76 -8.98
C VAL A 11 -4.78 -4.57 -7.79
N GLU A 12 -5.49 -5.67 -7.52
CA GLU A 12 -5.38 -6.48 -6.32
C GLU A 12 -5.70 -7.95 -6.63
N GLY A 13 -5.24 -8.87 -5.78
CA GLY A 13 -5.56 -10.29 -5.85
C GLY A 13 -5.15 -10.91 -7.19
N GLU A 14 -6.07 -11.61 -7.84
CA GLU A 14 -5.82 -12.29 -9.12
C GLU A 14 -5.43 -11.32 -10.25
N SER A 15 -5.79 -10.04 -10.15
CA SER A 15 -5.41 -9.01 -11.13
C SER A 15 -4.00 -8.46 -10.89
N PHE A 16 -3.34 -8.81 -9.78
CA PHE A 16 -1.96 -8.44 -9.49
C PHE A 16 -1.01 -9.61 -9.75
N CYS A 17 -0.17 -9.49 -10.77
CA CYS A 17 0.75 -10.55 -11.15
C CYS A 17 2.17 -10.35 -10.59
N ASN A 18 2.90 -11.47 -10.42
CA ASN A 18 4.34 -11.51 -10.09
C ASN A 18 4.71 -10.84 -8.75
N ARG A 19 5.93 -10.30 -8.66
CA ARG A 19 6.46 -9.51 -7.53
C ARG A 19 6.54 -10.24 -6.19
N GLN A 20 6.71 -11.56 -6.21
CA GLN A 20 6.69 -12.35 -4.97
C GLN A 20 7.84 -11.97 -4.04
N LYS A 21 9.05 -11.82 -4.58
CA LYS A 21 10.25 -11.41 -3.84
C LYS A 21 10.05 -10.03 -3.21
N GLU A 22 9.61 -9.04 -3.98
CA GLU A 22 9.39 -7.68 -3.48
C GLU A 22 8.32 -7.66 -2.38
N LYS A 23 7.24 -8.44 -2.50
CA LYS A 23 6.23 -8.55 -1.44
C LYS A 23 6.82 -9.11 -0.13
N ASP A 24 7.69 -10.11 -0.23
CA ASP A 24 8.28 -10.77 0.94
C ASP A 24 9.36 -9.88 1.60
N GLU A 25 10.17 -9.17 0.81
CA GLU A 25 11.13 -8.16 1.30
C GLU A 25 10.43 -7.00 2.01
N LEU A 26 9.41 -6.40 1.38
CA LEU A 26 8.64 -5.30 1.97
C LEU A 26 7.96 -5.72 3.27
N LEU A 27 7.43 -6.94 3.33
CA LEU A 27 6.85 -7.48 4.56
C LEU A 27 7.90 -7.65 5.66
N SER A 28 9.12 -8.07 5.30
CA SER A 28 10.24 -8.15 6.25
C SER A 28 10.63 -6.78 6.79
N PHE A 29 10.67 -5.75 5.94
CA PHE A 29 10.92 -4.37 6.40
C PHE A 29 9.85 -3.87 7.38
N ILE A 30 8.57 -4.16 7.12
CA ILE A 30 7.46 -3.82 8.03
C ILE A 30 7.64 -4.52 9.39
N ILE A 31 7.93 -5.82 9.39
CA ILE A 31 8.11 -6.62 10.63
C ILE A 31 9.29 -6.08 11.45
N ASN A 32 10.34 -5.59 10.79
CA ASN A 32 11.54 -5.05 11.43
C ASN A 32 11.47 -3.52 11.67
N SER A 33 10.29 -2.91 11.56
CA SER A 33 10.05 -1.48 11.80
C SER A 33 10.98 -0.55 11.01
N GLN A 34 11.29 -0.90 9.77
CA GLN A 34 12.20 -0.14 8.90
C GLN A 34 11.45 0.94 8.11
N ASN A 35 12.05 2.13 8.03
CA ASN A 35 11.61 3.19 7.13
C ASN A 35 12.22 2.97 5.75
N ILE A 36 11.37 2.92 4.72
CA ILE A 36 11.82 2.61 3.35
C ILE A 36 11.31 3.66 2.34
N LEU A 37 12.09 3.84 1.27
CA LEU A 37 11.67 4.58 0.08
C LEU A 37 11.49 3.60 -1.08
N LEU A 38 10.25 3.46 -1.57
CA LEU A 38 9.94 2.66 -2.75
C LEU A 38 9.92 3.52 -4.02
N TYR A 39 10.93 3.35 -4.88
CA TYR A 39 11.09 4.16 -6.10
C TYR A 39 10.96 3.32 -7.38
N SER A 40 10.24 3.85 -8.36
CA SER A 40 10.17 3.37 -9.75
C SER A 40 9.36 4.36 -10.61
N HIS A 41 9.29 4.15 -11.93
CA HIS A 41 8.49 4.98 -12.83
C HIS A 41 6.97 4.98 -12.51
N ARG A 42 6.25 5.98 -13.02
CA ARG A 42 4.78 6.08 -12.91
C ARG A 42 4.13 4.85 -13.58
N ARG A 43 3.04 4.34 -12.98
CA ARG A 43 2.27 3.16 -13.47
C ARG A 43 2.97 1.80 -13.40
N TYR A 44 4.07 1.68 -12.65
CA TYR A 44 4.75 0.40 -12.40
C TYR A 44 4.10 -0.46 -11.29
N GLY A 45 2.95 -0.04 -10.77
CA GLY A 45 2.18 -0.81 -9.78
C GLY A 45 2.68 -0.73 -8.34
N LYS A 46 3.41 0.34 -7.95
CA LYS A 46 3.90 0.53 -6.57
C LYS A 46 2.76 0.51 -5.54
N THR A 47 1.71 1.28 -5.78
CA THR A 47 0.55 1.34 -4.88
C THR A 47 -0.09 -0.04 -4.75
N SER A 48 -0.41 -0.71 -5.86
CA SER A 48 -0.91 -2.10 -5.85
C SER A 48 0.00 -3.07 -5.09
N LEU A 49 1.32 -2.97 -5.27
CA LEU A 49 2.28 -3.78 -4.52
C LEU A 49 2.16 -3.58 -3.00
N ILE A 50 2.04 -2.33 -2.54
CA ILE A 50 1.87 -2.02 -1.11
C ILE A 50 0.55 -2.58 -0.57
N PHE A 51 -0.56 -2.47 -1.30
CA PHE A 51 -1.85 -3.03 -0.87
C PHE A 51 -1.79 -4.57 -0.76
N GLU A 52 -1.06 -5.25 -1.64
CA GLU A 52 -0.82 -6.70 -1.53
C GLU A 52 0.05 -7.06 -0.31
N VAL A 53 1.03 -6.21 0.04
CA VAL A 53 1.83 -6.38 1.26
C VAL A 53 0.98 -6.14 2.51
N PHE A 54 0.08 -5.15 2.50
CA PHE A 54 -0.83 -4.86 3.61
C PHE A 54 -1.76 -6.05 3.89
N LYS A 55 -2.28 -6.71 2.84
CA LYS A 55 -3.04 -7.97 3.01
C LYS A 55 -2.21 -9.04 3.72
N LYS A 56 -0.96 -9.26 3.29
CA LYS A 56 -0.06 -10.21 3.97
C LYS A 56 0.21 -9.83 5.43
N ALA A 57 0.37 -8.54 5.72
CA ALA A 57 0.61 -8.02 7.06
C ALA A 57 -0.59 -8.27 8.00
N LYS A 58 -1.83 -8.14 7.51
CA LYS A 58 -3.06 -8.44 8.26
C LYS A 58 -3.15 -9.90 8.71
N HIS A 59 -2.52 -10.83 7.98
CA HIS A 59 -2.49 -12.25 8.31
C HIS A 59 -1.32 -12.66 9.23
N LYS A 60 -0.47 -11.72 9.65
CA LYS A 60 0.61 -12.01 10.61
C LYS A 60 0.06 -12.20 12.03
N ARG A 61 0.88 -12.82 12.86
CA ARG A 61 0.64 -12.97 14.31
C ARG A 61 1.87 -12.41 15.05
N PRO A 62 1.74 -11.32 15.83
CA PRO A 62 0.52 -10.51 16.01
C PRO A 62 0.03 -9.86 14.70
N LYS A 63 -1.27 -9.53 14.64
CA LYS A 63 -1.87 -8.81 13.51
C LYS A 63 -1.17 -7.45 13.38
N ILE A 64 -0.76 -7.11 12.17
CA ILE A 64 -0.21 -5.79 11.86
C ILE A 64 -1.30 -4.99 11.16
N ASN A 65 -1.78 -3.94 11.82
CA ASN A 65 -2.69 -2.97 11.19
C ASN A 65 -1.88 -2.03 10.28
N THR A 66 -2.47 -1.63 9.17
CA THR A 66 -1.82 -0.82 8.15
C THR A 66 -2.73 0.33 7.75
N MET A 67 -2.13 1.48 7.46
CA MET A 67 -2.82 2.69 7.04
C MET A 67 -2.15 3.25 5.79
N HIS A 68 -2.95 3.63 4.81
CA HIS A 68 -2.48 4.30 3.60
C HIS A 68 -2.89 5.78 3.64
N VAL A 69 -1.91 6.66 3.43
CA VAL A 69 -2.13 8.11 3.31
C VAL A 69 -1.73 8.53 1.90
N ASP A 70 -2.70 8.97 1.10
CA ASP A 70 -2.42 9.57 -0.21
C ASP A 70 -2.17 11.07 -0.03
N LEU A 71 -0.97 11.51 -0.39
CA LEU A 71 -0.53 12.91 -0.29
C LEU A 71 -0.59 13.63 -1.65
N TYR A 72 -1.18 13.02 -2.68
CA TYR A 72 -1.36 13.67 -3.97
C TYR A 72 -2.23 14.93 -3.83
N GLY A 73 -1.65 16.08 -4.13
CA GLY A 73 -2.33 17.38 -4.00
C GLY A 73 -2.25 18.02 -2.61
N THR A 74 -1.54 17.41 -1.66
CA THR A 74 -1.22 18.02 -0.36
C THR A 74 -0.08 19.02 -0.52
N LEU A 75 -0.33 20.30 -0.21
CA LEU A 75 0.59 21.41 -0.45
C LEU A 75 1.00 22.18 0.81
N SER A 76 0.35 21.92 1.96
CA SER A 76 0.67 22.56 3.23
C SER A 76 0.80 21.58 4.39
N GLU A 77 1.49 22.01 5.44
CA GLU A 77 1.60 21.24 6.70
C GLU A 77 0.22 20.95 7.30
N LYS A 78 -0.69 21.94 7.26
CA LYS A 78 -2.07 21.76 7.74
C LYS A 78 -2.81 20.67 6.97
N GLU A 79 -2.68 20.64 5.65
CA GLU A 79 -3.29 19.59 4.81
C GLU A 79 -2.64 18.23 5.06
N PHE A 80 -1.33 18.16 5.27
CA PHE A 80 -0.62 16.93 5.61
C PHE A 80 -1.13 16.33 6.92
N VAL A 81 -1.25 17.16 7.98
CA VAL A 81 -1.80 16.72 9.27
C VAL A 81 -3.25 16.25 9.10
N ALA A 82 -4.08 16.99 8.35
CA ALA A 82 -5.46 16.61 8.09
C ALA A 82 -5.56 15.26 7.35
N ALA A 83 -4.70 15.02 6.34
CA ALA A 83 -4.67 13.77 5.59
C ALA A 83 -4.34 12.57 6.51
N ILE A 84 -3.33 12.71 7.37
CA ILE A 84 -2.96 11.67 8.34
C ILE A 84 -4.13 11.40 9.29
N LEU A 85 -4.69 12.43 9.92
CA LEU A 85 -5.77 12.25 10.89
C LEU A 85 -7.00 11.58 10.26
N SER A 86 -7.35 11.94 9.02
CA SER A 86 -8.48 11.31 8.31
C SER A 86 -8.26 9.81 8.08
N SER A 87 -7.01 9.41 7.84
CA SER A 87 -6.65 8.02 7.56
C SER A 87 -6.62 7.11 8.80
N LEU A 88 -6.58 7.67 10.02
CA LEU A 88 -6.57 6.89 11.27
C LEU A 88 -7.79 5.95 11.40
N SER A 89 -8.94 6.35 10.85
CA SER A 89 -10.15 5.52 10.79
C SER A 89 -9.94 4.15 10.12
N GLN A 90 -8.93 4.02 9.24
CA GLN A 90 -8.57 2.75 8.60
C GLN A 90 -8.02 1.71 9.57
N ILE A 91 -7.42 2.14 10.69
CA ILE A 91 -6.82 1.27 11.71
C ILE A 91 -7.85 0.83 12.74
N GLU A 92 -8.86 1.67 12.98
CA GLU A 92 -9.92 1.45 13.97
C GLU A 92 -11.04 0.52 13.47
N SER A 93 -11.05 0.21 12.17
CA SER A 93 -12.02 -0.66 11.49
C SER A 93 -11.61 -2.14 11.44
#